data_AF-A0A318UCU6-F1
#
_entry.id   AF-A0A318UCU6-F1
#
_cell.length_a   1.000
_cell.length_b   1.000
_cell.length_c   1.000
_cell.angle_alpha   90.00
_cell.angle_beta   90.00
_cell.angle_gamma   90.00
#
_symmetry.space_group_name_H-M   'P 1'
#
loop_
_entity.id
_entity.type
_entity.pdbx_description
1 polymer ?
#
loop_
_entity_poly.entity_id
_entity_poly.type
_entity_poly.pdbx_seq_one_letter_code
_entity_poly.pdbx_strand_id
1 'polypeptide(L)'
;MKTKILIFLLFAFTALYLSSCKKTEYRVVEDPAYIRVFNNLTYTLTLDNKEELQPFFCMFIDPEFDASGKPVGGLVVGDFLDKRGIYAAPNAAHAGLSTSKFNPEYPGKELVPTGPILNGFDLTNWAQVKSGKRRFLFMSRPISNVPFAQLPDEQQRKVFLDTVIDLSVREVYTIHLLQLNFKTKKNGLYVRQETFHKQAFSDTLSYVNFYNLSADGFRSAASELKLPVPSTSSLFRYGVRDTMNVFMTHITPGGVDFRGNPKHERIPEFSFQFAGTVFRTVHDPKVTPYYGFPVFLKSNKQVYSNTWQFLQFCAPPIDPATSMTYSEPPNTFLNASVESLQGRYAYLQMDHAQYNPNFYLNAFFPGLTISTHSGIYNPRTFGVVNSIEIVNGNVFLTTVQRKYPQPIY
;
A
#
# COMPACT_ATOMS: atom_id res chain seq x y z
N MET A 1 6.31 -1.71 -63.29
CA MET A 1 6.10 -2.85 -62.36
C MET A 1 6.52 -2.53 -60.92
N LYS A 2 7.72 -2.00 -60.69
CA LYS A 2 8.25 -1.67 -59.35
C LYS A 2 7.35 -0.73 -58.51
N THR A 3 6.75 0.28 -59.11
CA THR A 3 5.87 1.25 -58.42
C THR A 3 4.57 0.63 -57.90
N LYS A 4 4.00 -0.35 -58.63
CA LYS A 4 2.76 -1.05 -58.23
C LYS A 4 3.01 -2.00 -57.05
N ILE A 5 4.18 -2.63 -57.00
CA ILE A 5 4.60 -3.50 -55.89
C ILE A 5 4.83 -2.68 -54.62
N LEU A 6 5.43 -1.48 -54.74
CA LEU A 6 5.67 -0.60 -53.60
C LEU A 6 4.35 -0.08 -52.99
N ILE A 7 3.39 0.32 -53.82
CA ILE A 7 2.06 0.76 -53.35
C ILE A 7 1.33 -0.40 -52.65
N PHE A 8 1.41 -1.61 -53.20
CA PHE A 8 0.79 -2.79 -52.59
C PHE A 8 1.39 -3.13 -51.22
N LEU A 9 2.73 -3.05 -51.08
CA LEU A 9 3.41 -3.26 -49.81
C LEU A 9 3.05 -2.18 -48.77
N LEU A 10 2.90 -0.92 -49.19
CA LEU A 10 2.50 0.17 -48.31
C LEU A 10 1.07 -0.03 -47.77
N PHE A 11 0.14 -0.45 -48.63
CA PHE A 11 -1.22 -0.80 -48.22
C PHE A 11 -1.26 -2.03 -47.29
N ALA A 12 -0.46 -3.06 -47.57
CA ALA A 12 -0.37 -4.25 -46.73
C ALA A 12 0.19 -3.93 -45.33
N PHE A 13 1.24 -3.10 -45.25
CA PHE A 13 1.78 -2.64 -43.97
C PHE A 13 0.78 -1.76 -43.21
N THR A 14 0.07 -0.86 -43.88
CA THR A 14 -0.96 -0.01 -43.24
C THR A 14 -2.12 -0.84 -42.70
N ALA A 15 -2.55 -1.89 -43.42
CA ALA A 15 -3.58 -2.82 -42.94
C ALA A 15 -3.11 -3.67 -41.74
N LEU A 16 -1.84 -4.09 -41.71
CA LEU A 16 -1.23 -4.76 -40.56
C LEU A 16 -1.13 -3.83 -39.33
N TYR A 17 -0.86 -2.54 -39.52
CA TYR A 17 -0.88 -1.56 -38.42
C TYR A 17 -2.30 -1.27 -37.90
N LEU A 18 -3.30 -1.20 -38.79
CA LEU A 18 -4.70 -0.97 -38.39
C LEU A 18 -5.34 -2.19 -37.71
N SER A 19 -4.89 -3.42 -38.02
CA SER A 19 -5.36 -4.64 -37.34
C SER A 19 -4.70 -4.90 -35.97
N SER A 20 -3.66 -4.14 -35.60
CA SER A 20 -3.04 -4.19 -34.26
C SER A 20 -3.82 -3.39 -33.19
N CYS A 21 -4.94 -2.77 -33.57
CA CYS A 21 -5.87 -2.16 -32.61
C CYS A 21 -6.62 -3.27 -31.86
N LYS A 22 -6.01 -3.80 -30.79
CA LYS A 22 -6.62 -4.79 -29.91
C LYS A 22 -7.88 -4.17 -29.29
N LYS A 23 -9.06 -4.53 -29.79
CA LYS A 23 -10.34 -4.14 -29.20
C LYS A 23 -10.32 -4.58 -27.73
N THR A 24 -10.36 -3.62 -26.82
CA THR A 24 -10.47 -3.91 -25.40
C THR A 24 -11.86 -4.47 -25.18
N GLU A 25 -11.97 -5.80 -25.05
CA GLU A 25 -13.22 -6.40 -24.60
C GLU A 25 -13.44 -5.96 -23.16
N TYR A 26 -14.41 -5.05 -22.96
CA TYR A 26 -14.90 -4.71 -21.64
C TYR A 26 -15.62 -5.95 -21.10
N ARG A 27 -14.88 -6.80 -20.39
CA ARG A 27 -15.47 -7.92 -19.64
C ARG A 27 -16.34 -7.33 -18.54
N VAL A 28 -17.64 -7.46 -18.68
CA VAL A 28 -18.60 -7.11 -17.63
C VAL A 28 -18.57 -8.23 -16.60
N VAL A 29 -18.30 -7.87 -15.34
CA VAL A 29 -18.44 -8.79 -14.20
C VAL A 29 -19.80 -8.50 -13.56
N GLU A 30 -20.72 -9.45 -13.66
CA GLU A 30 -22.04 -9.35 -13.00
C GLU A 30 -21.89 -9.42 -11.48
N ASP A 31 -22.62 -8.56 -10.77
CA ASP A 31 -22.60 -8.43 -9.31
C ASP A 31 -21.19 -8.45 -8.70
N PRO A 32 -20.33 -7.49 -9.07
CA PRO A 32 -18.92 -7.51 -8.68
C PRO A 32 -18.75 -7.09 -7.23
N ALA A 33 -17.81 -7.71 -6.54
CA ALA A 33 -17.07 -7.15 -5.41
C ALA A 33 -15.73 -6.59 -5.89
N TYR A 34 -15.18 -5.61 -5.19
CA TYR A 34 -13.93 -4.94 -5.57
C TYR A 34 -12.83 -5.34 -4.60
N ILE A 35 -11.76 -6.00 -5.07
CA ILE A 35 -10.68 -6.49 -4.21
C ILE A 35 -9.33 -5.87 -4.56
N ARG A 36 -8.54 -5.55 -3.54
CA ARG A 36 -7.11 -5.24 -3.64
C ARG A 36 -6.35 -6.15 -2.69
N VAL A 37 -5.36 -6.88 -3.17
CA VAL A 37 -4.66 -7.91 -2.40
C VAL A 37 -3.19 -7.54 -2.25
N PHE A 38 -2.71 -7.60 -1.01
CA PHE A 38 -1.33 -7.32 -0.64
C PHE A 38 -0.66 -8.55 -0.05
N ASN A 39 0.58 -8.82 -0.46
CA ASN A 39 1.46 -9.76 0.23
C ASN A 39 2.30 -9.00 1.27
N ASN A 40 1.93 -9.14 2.53
CA ASN A 40 2.56 -8.49 3.67
C ASN A 40 3.56 -9.41 4.40
N LEU A 41 3.96 -10.54 3.81
CA LEU A 41 4.99 -11.41 4.34
C LEU A 41 6.37 -10.88 3.97
N THR A 42 7.09 -10.35 4.94
CA THR A 42 8.34 -9.62 4.71
C THR A 42 9.60 -10.44 4.98
N TYR A 43 9.49 -11.69 5.45
CA TYR A 43 10.66 -12.52 5.75
C TYR A 43 11.47 -12.83 4.48
N THR A 44 12.78 -12.99 4.66
CA THR A 44 13.70 -13.43 3.61
C THR A 44 14.18 -14.82 3.97
N LEU A 45 14.31 -15.70 2.98
CA LEU A 45 14.90 -17.02 3.19
C LEU A 45 16.42 -16.86 3.34
N THR A 46 16.93 -17.42 4.42
CA THR A 46 18.32 -17.50 4.84
C THR A 46 18.66 -18.97 5.06
N LEU A 47 19.91 -19.29 5.39
CA LEU A 47 20.27 -20.68 5.74
C LEU A 47 19.46 -21.20 6.94
N ASP A 48 19.10 -20.32 7.87
CA ASP A 48 18.41 -20.68 9.12
C ASP A 48 16.91 -20.97 8.93
N ASN A 49 16.30 -20.42 7.87
CA ASN A 49 14.87 -20.62 7.56
C ASN A 49 14.64 -21.09 6.11
N LYS A 50 15.61 -21.80 5.53
CA LYS A 50 15.55 -22.30 4.14
C LYS A 50 14.35 -23.22 3.83
N GLU A 51 13.76 -23.82 4.87
CA GLU A 51 12.59 -24.69 4.77
C GLU A 51 11.26 -23.90 4.78
N GLU A 52 11.28 -22.60 5.12
CA GLU A 52 10.09 -21.75 5.01
C GLU A 52 9.72 -21.55 3.53
N LEU A 53 8.43 -21.52 3.22
CA LEU A 53 7.95 -21.25 1.86
C LEU A 53 8.36 -19.85 1.42
N GLN A 54 8.75 -19.70 0.15
CA GLN A 54 9.08 -18.40 -0.42
C GLN A 54 7.83 -17.50 -0.40
N PRO A 55 7.91 -16.27 0.16
CA PRO A 55 6.78 -15.33 0.19
C PRO A 55 6.60 -14.61 -1.16
N PHE A 56 6.40 -15.38 -2.21
CA PHE A 56 6.18 -14.97 -3.58
C PHE A 56 5.16 -15.92 -4.20
N PHE A 57 4.05 -15.39 -4.73
CA PHE A 57 2.84 -16.18 -4.88
C PHE A 57 2.24 -16.14 -6.27
N CYS A 58 1.56 -17.22 -6.62
CA CYS A 58 0.44 -17.21 -7.56
C CYS A 58 -0.86 -17.32 -6.75
N MET A 59 -1.80 -16.42 -7.00
CA MET A 59 -3.12 -16.39 -6.38
C MET A 59 -4.16 -16.93 -7.36
N PHE A 60 -5.01 -17.84 -6.89
CA PHE A 60 -6.19 -18.31 -7.57
C PHE A 60 -7.44 -17.92 -6.79
N ILE A 61 -8.49 -17.51 -7.49
CA ILE A 61 -9.84 -17.40 -6.95
C ILE A 61 -10.71 -18.43 -7.67
N ASP A 62 -11.40 -19.25 -6.88
CA ASP A 62 -12.14 -20.43 -7.32
C ASP A 62 -11.28 -21.32 -8.23
N PRO A 63 -10.21 -21.93 -7.69
CA PRO A 63 -9.27 -22.73 -8.49
C PRO A 63 -9.92 -23.95 -9.11
N GLU A 64 -9.57 -24.22 -10.36
CA GLU A 64 -9.87 -25.46 -11.09
C GLU A 64 -8.66 -26.38 -11.02
N PHE A 65 -8.89 -27.67 -10.73
CA PHE A 65 -7.82 -28.66 -10.58
C PHE A 65 -7.93 -29.74 -11.64
N ASP A 66 -6.77 -30.25 -12.10
CA ASP A 66 -6.73 -31.48 -12.89
C ASP A 66 -6.96 -32.73 -12.01
N ALA A 67 -7.01 -33.90 -12.65
CA ALA A 67 -7.20 -35.19 -11.96
C ALA A 67 -6.09 -35.52 -10.95
N SER A 68 -4.92 -34.86 -11.04
CA SER A 68 -3.81 -35.00 -10.10
C SER A 68 -3.87 -34.01 -8.93
N GLY A 69 -4.92 -33.19 -8.85
CA GLY A 69 -5.09 -32.17 -7.82
C GLY A 69 -4.21 -30.94 -8.03
N LYS A 70 -3.70 -30.71 -9.24
CA LYS A 70 -2.88 -29.54 -9.57
C LYS A 70 -3.76 -28.40 -10.10
N PRO A 71 -3.58 -27.16 -9.63
CA PRO A 71 -4.37 -26.04 -10.14
C PRO A 71 -4.00 -25.75 -11.60
N VAL A 72 -4.98 -25.78 -12.49
CA VAL A 72 -4.83 -25.53 -13.94
C VAL A 72 -5.48 -24.21 -14.38
N GLY A 73 -6.28 -23.61 -13.51
CA GLY A 73 -6.99 -22.37 -13.77
C GLY A 73 -7.84 -21.93 -12.59
N GLY A 74 -8.81 -21.06 -12.86
CA GLY A 74 -9.78 -20.58 -11.89
C GLY A 74 -10.51 -19.35 -12.44
N LEU A 75 -11.46 -18.82 -11.65
CA LEU A 75 -12.16 -17.59 -11.99
C LEU A 75 -11.17 -16.41 -12.17
N VAL A 76 -10.16 -16.36 -11.31
CA VAL A 76 -9.06 -15.39 -11.39
C VAL A 76 -7.73 -16.11 -11.16
N VAL A 77 -6.71 -15.73 -11.92
CA VAL A 77 -5.32 -16.12 -11.71
C VAL A 77 -4.47 -14.86 -11.69
N GLY A 78 -3.92 -14.53 -10.52
CA GLY A 78 -2.96 -13.43 -10.34
C GLY A 78 -1.58 -13.99 -10.02
N ASP A 79 -0.69 -14.03 -11.00
CA ASP A 79 0.66 -14.58 -10.85
C ASP A 79 1.67 -13.49 -10.46
N PHE A 80 2.85 -13.89 -9.98
CA PHE A 80 3.95 -12.99 -9.61
C PHE A 80 3.60 -11.98 -8.50
N LEU A 81 2.71 -12.34 -7.55
CA LEU A 81 2.39 -11.52 -6.39
C LEU A 81 3.61 -11.45 -5.45
N ASP A 82 4.30 -10.32 -5.52
CA ASP A 82 5.52 -9.98 -4.79
C ASP A 82 5.22 -9.30 -3.46
N LYS A 83 6.25 -9.15 -2.64
CA LYS A 83 6.20 -8.39 -1.40
C LYS A 83 5.66 -6.99 -1.68
N ARG A 84 4.77 -6.56 -0.80
CA ARG A 84 4.16 -5.23 -0.87
C ARG A 84 5.20 -4.12 -0.82
N GLY A 85 5.05 -3.14 -1.70
CA GLY A 85 5.81 -1.89 -1.65
C GLY A 85 5.38 -1.00 -0.47
N ILE A 86 6.31 -0.23 0.09
CA ILE A 86 6.03 0.63 1.27
C ILE A 86 4.90 1.64 1.00
N TYR A 87 4.71 2.06 -0.24
CA TYR A 87 3.67 2.98 -0.65
C TYR A 87 2.84 2.39 -1.79
N ALA A 88 1.54 2.25 -1.53
CA ALA A 88 0.54 1.86 -2.51
C ALA A 88 -0.17 3.13 -3.02
N ALA A 89 0.30 3.61 -4.17
CA ALA A 89 -0.18 4.84 -4.79
C ALA A 89 -1.65 4.73 -5.24
N PRO A 90 -2.36 5.87 -5.39
CA PRO A 90 -3.78 5.91 -5.71
C PRO A 90 -4.12 5.70 -7.18
N ASN A 91 -3.17 5.96 -8.08
CA ASN A 91 -3.23 5.52 -9.47
C ASN A 91 -2.39 4.25 -9.61
N ALA A 92 -2.83 3.31 -10.44
CA ALA A 92 -1.98 2.23 -10.91
C ALA A 92 -0.86 2.85 -11.76
N ALA A 93 0.22 3.32 -11.13
CA ALA A 93 1.39 3.89 -11.81
C ALA A 93 2.06 2.90 -12.79
N HIS A 94 1.54 1.67 -12.87
CA HIS A 94 2.18 0.55 -13.54
C HIS A 94 1.26 -0.25 -14.47
N ALA A 95 -0.06 -0.02 -14.49
CA ALA A 95 -0.95 -0.73 -15.41
C ALA A 95 -0.58 -0.37 -16.86
N GLY A 96 0.01 -1.31 -17.58
CA GLY A 96 0.45 -1.13 -18.97
C GLY A 96 1.75 -0.32 -19.16
N LEU A 97 2.41 0.15 -18.10
CA LEU A 97 3.64 0.97 -18.18
C LEU A 97 4.90 0.29 -17.62
N SER A 98 4.76 -0.74 -16.78
CA SER A 98 5.90 -1.44 -16.19
C SER A 98 6.30 -2.67 -17.01
N THR A 99 7.60 -2.86 -17.23
CA THR A 99 8.17 -4.07 -17.88
C THR A 99 8.42 -5.22 -16.91
N SER A 100 8.33 -4.98 -15.60
CA SER A 100 8.52 -6.01 -14.57
C SER A 100 7.23 -6.78 -14.33
N LYS A 101 7.31 -8.11 -14.33
CA LYS A 101 6.21 -9.02 -14.00
C LYS A 101 5.89 -9.04 -12.50
N PHE A 102 6.81 -8.62 -11.64
CA PHE A 102 6.63 -8.71 -10.19
C PHE A 102 5.66 -7.64 -9.73
N ASN A 103 4.59 -8.09 -9.07
CA ASN A 103 3.44 -7.28 -8.76
C ASN A 103 3.35 -7.09 -7.24
N PRO A 104 3.63 -5.90 -6.69
CA PRO A 104 3.62 -5.68 -5.24
C PRO A 104 2.20 -5.75 -4.63
N GLU A 105 1.18 -5.76 -5.46
CA GLU A 105 -0.23 -5.85 -5.11
C GLU A 105 -1.04 -6.38 -6.28
N TYR A 106 -2.19 -7.01 -6.03
CA TYR A 106 -3.16 -7.35 -7.07
C TYR A 106 -4.35 -6.38 -6.99
N PRO A 107 -4.90 -5.87 -8.12
CA PRO A 107 -4.49 -6.15 -9.49
C PRO A 107 -3.16 -5.50 -9.88
N GLY A 108 -2.79 -4.36 -9.28
CA GLY A 108 -1.51 -3.69 -9.53
C GLY A 108 -1.22 -3.49 -11.02
N LYS A 109 -0.30 -4.30 -11.57
CA LYS A 109 0.13 -4.26 -12.97
C LYS A 109 -0.72 -5.09 -13.93
N GLU A 110 -1.61 -5.94 -13.42
CA GLU A 110 -2.37 -6.88 -14.21
C GLU A 110 -3.51 -6.21 -14.99
N LEU A 111 -3.72 -6.69 -16.21
CA LEU A 111 -4.81 -6.25 -17.08
C LEU A 111 -6.05 -7.07 -16.80
N VAL A 112 -6.76 -6.72 -15.73
CA VAL A 112 -8.04 -7.32 -15.32
C VAL A 112 -9.14 -6.25 -15.28
N PRO A 113 -10.43 -6.63 -15.28
CA PRO A 113 -11.50 -5.67 -15.03
C PRO A 113 -11.30 -5.01 -13.67
N THR A 114 -11.18 -3.68 -13.65
CA THR A 114 -10.97 -2.91 -12.42
C THR A 114 -12.21 -2.15 -12.00
N GLY A 115 -12.29 -1.76 -10.73
CA GLY A 115 -13.44 -1.09 -10.15
C GLY A 115 -13.75 0.25 -10.84
N PRO A 116 -15.04 0.64 -10.90
CA PRO A 116 -15.44 1.92 -11.45
C PRO A 116 -15.11 3.06 -10.47
N ILE A 117 -15.47 4.29 -10.85
CA ILE A 117 -15.58 5.36 -9.88
C ILE A 117 -16.81 5.09 -9.00
N LEU A 118 -16.60 4.88 -7.71
CA LEU A 118 -17.66 4.60 -6.73
C LEU A 118 -17.75 5.75 -5.73
N ASN A 119 -18.85 6.50 -5.76
CA ASN A 119 -19.08 7.66 -4.89
C ASN A 119 -17.91 8.67 -4.87
N GLY A 120 -17.35 8.93 -6.06
CA GLY A 120 -16.25 9.88 -6.26
C GLY A 120 -14.85 9.31 -6.00
N PHE A 121 -14.73 8.07 -5.52
CA PHE A 121 -13.45 7.38 -5.35
C PHE A 121 -13.07 6.59 -6.58
N ASP A 122 -11.81 6.69 -6.96
CA ASP A 122 -11.23 5.92 -8.06
C ASP A 122 -10.83 4.52 -7.58
N LEU A 123 -11.56 3.49 -8.03
CA LEU A 123 -11.29 2.09 -7.68
C LEU A 123 -10.51 1.34 -8.77
N THR A 124 -9.79 2.04 -9.65
CA THR A 124 -8.96 1.40 -10.69
C THR A 124 -7.86 0.49 -10.13
N ASN A 125 -7.49 0.67 -8.86
CA ASN A 125 -6.58 -0.21 -8.12
C ASN A 125 -7.26 -1.40 -7.42
N TRP A 126 -8.54 -1.65 -7.68
CA TRP A 126 -9.27 -2.81 -7.19
C TRP A 126 -9.76 -3.63 -8.38
N ALA A 127 -9.55 -4.94 -8.35
CA ALA A 127 -10.07 -5.85 -9.35
C ALA A 127 -11.55 -6.14 -9.08
N GLN A 128 -12.34 -6.25 -10.15
CA GLN A 128 -13.69 -6.79 -10.07
C GLN A 128 -13.64 -8.32 -10.01
N VAL A 129 -14.29 -8.89 -8.99
CA VAL A 129 -14.47 -10.33 -8.83
C VAL A 129 -15.93 -10.58 -8.54
N LYS A 130 -16.51 -11.67 -9.06
CA LYS A 130 -17.91 -12.01 -8.78
C LYS A 130 -18.13 -12.16 -7.26
N SER A 131 -19.16 -11.52 -6.73
CA SER A 131 -19.54 -11.63 -5.31
C SER A 131 -19.96 -13.05 -4.88
N GLY A 132 -20.11 -13.28 -3.58
CA GLY A 132 -20.44 -14.54 -2.93
C GLY A 132 -19.26 -15.17 -2.19
N LYS A 133 -19.45 -16.42 -1.74
CA LYS A 133 -18.37 -17.23 -1.16
C LYS A 133 -17.39 -17.64 -2.25
N ARG A 134 -16.13 -17.22 -2.10
CA ARG A 134 -15.05 -17.45 -3.05
C ARG A 134 -13.88 -18.15 -2.35
N ARG A 135 -13.33 -19.19 -2.99
CA ARG A 135 -12.15 -19.90 -2.50
C ARG A 135 -10.90 -19.19 -3.00
N PHE A 136 -10.06 -18.73 -2.09
CA PHE A 136 -8.76 -18.15 -2.37
C PHE A 136 -7.67 -19.17 -2.09
N LEU A 137 -6.86 -19.46 -3.10
CA LEU A 137 -5.71 -20.35 -3.00
C LEU A 137 -4.45 -19.57 -3.36
N PHE A 138 -3.50 -19.51 -2.44
CA PHE A 138 -2.17 -18.94 -2.64
C PHE A 138 -1.15 -20.07 -2.73
N MET A 139 -0.48 -20.15 -3.88
CA MET A 139 0.59 -21.11 -4.13
C MET A 139 1.93 -20.38 -4.03
N SER A 140 2.84 -20.89 -3.19
CA SER A 140 4.21 -20.39 -3.14
C SER A 140 4.96 -20.81 -4.40
N ARG A 141 5.73 -19.90 -4.99
CA ARG A 141 6.54 -20.15 -6.19
C ARG A 141 7.93 -19.54 -6.04
N PRO A 142 8.95 -20.07 -6.75
CA PRO A 142 10.27 -19.45 -6.76
C PRO A 142 10.23 -18.07 -7.42
N ILE A 143 11.16 -17.21 -7.02
CA ILE A 143 11.37 -15.91 -7.68
C ILE A 143 11.94 -16.17 -9.08
N SER A 144 11.09 -16.10 -10.09
CA SER A 144 11.45 -16.25 -11.49
C SER A 144 10.43 -15.56 -12.40
N ASN A 145 10.79 -15.41 -13.68
CA ASN A 145 9.90 -14.85 -14.73
C ASN A 145 9.06 -15.92 -15.45
N VAL A 146 9.14 -17.18 -15.01
CA VAL A 146 8.41 -18.32 -15.59
C VAL A 146 6.97 -18.32 -15.05
N PRO A 147 5.92 -18.25 -15.90
CA PRO A 147 4.53 -18.35 -15.48
C PRO A 147 4.26 -19.60 -14.63
N PHE A 148 3.38 -19.49 -13.64
CA PHE A 148 3.11 -20.57 -12.69
C PHE A 148 2.76 -21.90 -13.36
N ALA A 149 1.90 -21.87 -14.39
CA ALA A 149 1.49 -23.07 -15.14
C ALA A 149 2.64 -23.77 -15.89
N GLN A 150 3.77 -23.09 -16.08
CA GLN A 150 4.97 -23.61 -16.75
C GLN A 150 6.07 -24.03 -15.76
N LEU A 151 5.84 -23.90 -14.46
CA LEU A 151 6.80 -24.37 -13.45
C LEU A 151 6.87 -25.91 -13.42
N PRO A 152 7.96 -26.51 -12.95
CA PRO A 152 8.00 -27.94 -12.65
C PRO A 152 6.86 -28.35 -11.71
N ASP A 153 6.34 -29.58 -11.87
CA ASP A 153 5.16 -30.07 -11.15
C ASP A 153 5.30 -29.95 -9.62
N GLU A 154 6.48 -30.23 -9.07
CA GLU A 154 6.77 -30.08 -7.63
C GLU A 154 6.53 -28.64 -7.13
N GLN A 155 6.84 -27.64 -7.95
CA GLN A 155 6.66 -26.23 -7.60
C GLN A 155 5.20 -25.76 -7.77
N GLN A 156 4.41 -26.46 -8.60
CA GLN A 156 2.98 -26.18 -8.75
C GLN A 156 2.13 -26.76 -7.61
N ARG A 157 2.73 -27.50 -6.66
CA ARG A 157 2.02 -28.15 -5.55
C ARG A 157 2.25 -27.50 -4.18
N LYS A 158 3.04 -26.42 -4.11
CA LYS A 158 3.39 -25.76 -2.84
C LYS A 158 2.29 -24.82 -2.37
N VAL A 159 1.24 -25.40 -1.78
CA VAL A 159 0.14 -24.63 -1.16
C VAL A 159 0.68 -23.83 0.02
N PHE A 160 0.49 -22.52 -0.02
CA PHE A 160 0.81 -21.63 1.09
C PHE A 160 -0.42 -21.38 1.98
N LEU A 161 -1.56 -21.09 1.36
CA LEU A 161 -2.81 -20.83 2.03
C LEU A 161 -3.99 -21.20 1.14
N ASP A 162 -5.00 -21.83 1.71
CA ASP A 162 -6.27 -22.16 1.05
C ASP A 162 -7.41 -21.80 2.01
N THR A 163 -8.28 -20.89 1.60
CA THR A 163 -9.34 -20.35 2.46
C THR A 163 -10.55 -19.89 1.65
N VAL A 164 -11.67 -19.64 2.33
CA VAL A 164 -12.89 -19.11 1.72
C VAL A 164 -13.22 -17.77 2.35
N ILE A 165 -13.56 -16.80 1.49
CA ILE A 165 -13.97 -15.44 1.88
C ILE A 165 -15.38 -15.22 1.33
N ASP A 166 -16.24 -14.54 2.09
CA ASP A 166 -17.54 -14.09 1.61
C ASP A 166 -17.46 -12.63 1.15
N LEU A 167 -17.73 -12.41 -0.14
CA LEU A 167 -17.65 -11.09 -0.77
C LEU A 167 -19.04 -10.57 -1.07
N SER A 168 -19.40 -9.44 -0.49
CA SER A 168 -20.70 -8.81 -0.74
C SER A 168 -20.72 -8.02 -2.05
N VAL A 169 -21.89 -7.96 -2.68
CA VAL A 169 -22.12 -7.25 -3.93
C VAL A 169 -21.78 -5.77 -3.78
N ARG A 170 -20.96 -5.24 -4.70
CA ARG A 170 -20.53 -3.83 -4.78
C ARG A 170 -19.80 -3.31 -3.55
N GLU A 171 -19.26 -4.20 -2.73
CA GLU A 171 -18.42 -3.84 -1.59
C GLU A 171 -16.94 -3.83 -1.96
N VAL A 172 -16.17 -2.99 -1.25
CA VAL A 172 -14.75 -2.78 -1.47
C VAL A 172 -13.95 -3.49 -0.38
N TYR A 173 -12.93 -4.25 -0.76
CA TYR A 173 -12.12 -5.05 0.15
C TYR A 173 -10.63 -4.77 -0.04
N THR A 174 -9.93 -4.62 1.07
CA THR A 174 -8.47 -4.72 1.13
C THR A 174 -8.10 -6.01 1.84
N ILE A 175 -7.34 -6.86 1.16
CA ILE A 175 -6.96 -8.20 1.63
C ILE A 175 -5.46 -8.21 1.84
N HIS A 176 -5.03 -8.68 3.00
CA HIS A 176 -3.62 -8.83 3.33
C HIS A 176 -3.29 -10.29 3.61
N LEU A 177 -2.37 -10.85 2.85
CA LEU A 177 -1.71 -12.10 3.21
C LEU A 177 -0.59 -11.78 4.21
N LEU A 178 -0.75 -12.21 5.46
CA LEU A 178 0.17 -11.86 6.54
C LEU A 178 0.32 -12.99 7.56
N GLN A 179 1.30 -12.83 8.44
CA GLN A 179 1.52 -13.72 9.56
C GLN A 179 0.62 -13.31 10.73
N LEU A 180 -0.22 -14.21 11.21
CA LEU A 180 -1.13 -13.99 12.35
C LEU A 180 -0.42 -14.23 13.69
N ASN A 181 0.49 -15.21 13.75
CA ASN A 181 1.27 -15.50 14.96
C ASN A 181 2.75 -15.61 14.61
N PHE A 182 3.57 -14.78 15.28
CA PHE A 182 4.98 -14.68 15.00
C PHE A 182 5.76 -15.95 15.40
N LYS A 183 5.42 -16.52 16.55
CA LYS A 183 6.13 -17.67 17.14
C LYS A 183 5.79 -18.97 16.42
N THR A 184 4.50 -19.22 16.17
CA THR A 184 4.05 -20.47 15.53
C THR A 184 4.10 -20.41 14.01
N LYS A 185 4.51 -19.28 13.42
CA LYS A 185 4.54 -19.07 11.97
C LYS A 185 3.17 -19.25 11.29
N LYS A 186 2.07 -19.08 12.04
CA LYS A 186 0.71 -19.19 11.49
C LYS A 186 0.44 -18.02 10.56
N ASN A 187 0.14 -18.31 9.30
CA ASN A 187 -0.22 -17.33 8.27
C ASN A 187 -1.75 -17.32 8.04
N GLY A 188 -2.25 -16.26 7.43
CA GLY A 188 -3.66 -16.13 7.08
C GLY A 188 -3.98 -14.87 6.29
N LEU A 189 -5.28 -14.66 6.04
CA LEU A 189 -5.78 -13.42 5.45
C LEU A 189 -6.39 -12.51 6.52
N TYR A 190 -6.03 -11.25 6.44
CA TYR A 190 -6.79 -10.16 7.04
C TYR A 190 -7.62 -9.49 5.94
N VAL A 191 -8.95 -9.58 6.04
CA VAL A 191 -9.89 -9.17 4.98
C VAL A 191 -10.74 -8.01 5.47
N ARG A 192 -10.34 -6.79 5.15
CA ARG A 192 -11.04 -5.58 5.59
C ARG A 192 -12.03 -5.13 4.53
N GLN A 193 -13.30 -5.08 4.89
CA GLN A 193 -14.34 -4.44 4.07
C GLN A 193 -14.28 -2.93 4.28
N GLU A 194 -13.78 -2.22 3.28
CA GLU A 194 -13.53 -0.78 3.34
C GLU A 194 -14.83 0.03 3.37
N THR A 195 -14.84 1.14 4.11
CA THR A 195 -16.04 1.99 4.25
C THR A 195 -15.87 3.39 3.67
N PHE A 196 -14.68 3.78 3.20
CA PHE A 196 -14.42 5.13 2.69
C PHE A 196 -15.41 5.56 1.60
N HIS A 197 -15.83 4.62 0.72
CA HIS A 197 -16.76 4.89 -0.37
C HIS A 197 -18.20 5.16 0.10
N LYS A 198 -18.50 4.97 1.39
CA LYS A 198 -19.79 5.24 2.03
C LYS A 198 -19.74 6.46 2.95
N GLN A 199 -18.57 7.09 3.10
CA GLN A 199 -18.37 8.20 4.02
C GLN A 199 -18.39 9.55 3.29
N ALA A 200 -19.06 10.52 3.89
CA ALA A 200 -19.11 11.89 3.40
C ALA A 200 -17.88 12.67 3.88
N PHE A 201 -16.74 12.52 3.21
CA PHE A 201 -15.57 13.34 3.54
C PHE A 201 -15.60 14.71 2.88
N SER A 202 -15.20 15.75 3.60
CA SER A 202 -15.00 17.11 3.10
C SER A 202 -13.86 17.19 2.06
N ASP A 203 -14.04 17.99 1.01
CA ASP A 203 -13.00 18.29 0.01
C ASP A 203 -11.88 19.20 0.53
N THR A 204 -12.07 19.86 1.68
CA THR A 204 -11.08 20.75 2.31
C THR A 204 -10.14 20.03 3.27
N LEU A 205 -10.39 18.74 3.54
CA LEU A 205 -9.64 17.95 4.49
C LEU A 205 -9.00 16.75 3.80
N SER A 206 -7.88 16.30 4.35
CA SER A 206 -7.35 14.97 4.08
C SER A 206 -7.57 14.07 5.29
N TYR A 207 -7.64 12.76 5.08
CA TYR A 207 -8.03 11.79 6.09
C TYR A 207 -7.00 10.68 6.19
N VAL A 208 -6.80 10.19 7.40
CA VAL A 208 -5.92 9.05 7.67
C VAL A 208 -6.53 8.14 8.72
N ASN A 209 -6.38 6.84 8.56
CA ASN A 209 -6.64 5.86 9.60
C ASN A 209 -5.41 4.99 9.83
N PHE A 210 -5.41 4.26 10.95
CA PHE A 210 -4.21 3.60 11.45
C PHE A 210 -4.51 2.16 11.87
N TYR A 211 -3.65 1.23 11.45
CA TYR A 211 -3.78 -0.18 11.79
C TYR A 211 -2.46 -0.71 12.35
N ASN A 212 -2.55 -1.46 13.43
CA ASN A 212 -1.48 -2.36 13.84
C ASN A 212 -1.88 -3.80 13.50
N LEU A 213 -1.38 -4.30 12.37
CA LEU A 213 -1.61 -5.66 11.88
C LEU A 213 -0.45 -6.58 12.26
N SER A 214 0.37 -6.21 13.25
CA SER A 214 1.48 -7.05 13.70
C SER A 214 0.98 -8.36 14.32
N ALA A 215 1.71 -9.42 14.05
CA ALA A 215 1.42 -10.78 14.50
C ALA A 215 1.50 -10.89 16.02
N ASP A 216 0.74 -11.84 16.58
CA ASP A 216 0.87 -12.21 18.00
C ASP A 216 2.32 -12.58 18.33
N GLY A 217 2.82 -12.05 19.44
CA GLY A 217 4.16 -12.37 19.93
C GLY A 217 5.31 -11.70 19.18
N PHE A 218 5.08 -10.96 18.09
CA PHE A 218 6.15 -10.27 17.35
C PHE A 218 6.95 -9.32 18.26
N ARG A 219 6.27 -8.42 18.98
CA ARG A 219 6.93 -7.43 19.85
C ARG A 219 7.81 -8.08 20.91
N SER A 220 7.31 -9.13 21.56
CA SER A 220 7.99 -9.87 22.62
C SER A 220 9.05 -10.86 22.11
N ALA A 221 9.12 -11.11 20.80
CA ALA A 221 10.12 -12.01 20.26
C ALA A 221 11.52 -11.39 20.38
N ALA A 222 12.50 -12.27 20.52
CA ALA A 222 13.90 -11.89 20.62
C ALA A 222 14.35 -11.14 19.35
N SER A 223 15.25 -10.18 19.51
CA SER A 223 15.65 -9.23 18.46
C SER A 223 16.30 -9.92 17.25
N GLU A 224 16.99 -11.03 17.49
CA GLU A 224 17.63 -11.90 16.50
C GLU A 224 16.64 -12.64 15.60
N LEU A 225 15.40 -12.84 16.05
CA LEU A 225 14.35 -13.47 15.24
C LEU A 225 13.64 -12.48 14.30
N LYS A 226 13.86 -11.18 14.52
CA LYS A 226 13.26 -10.10 13.71
C LYS A 226 14.18 -9.80 12.54
N LEU A 227 13.60 -9.25 11.45
CA LEU A 227 14.38 -8.90 10.26
C LEU A 227 15.60 -8.03 10.64
N PRO A 228 16.80 -8.38 10.15
CA PRO A 228 17.98 -7.56 10.34
C PRO A 228 17.79 -6.28 9.53
N VAL A 229 17.47 -5.18 10.21
CA VAL A 229 17.53 -3.84 9.65
C VAL A 229 18.71 -3.10 10.28
N PRO A 230 19.38 -2.18 9.57
CA PRO A 230 20.38 -1.29 10.16
C PRO A 230 19.91 -0.68 11.49
N SER A 231 20.79 -0.55 12.48
CA SER A 231 20.45 -0.01 13.82
C SER A 231 19.80 1.38 13.79
N THR A 232 19.97 2.11 12.70
CA THR A 232 19.47 3.47 12.47
C THR A 232 18.07 3.56 11.84
N SER A 233 17.42 2.43 11.52
CA SER A 233 16.49 2.43 10.37
C SER A 233 15.02 2.08 10.60
N SER A 234 14.52 1.92 11.82
CA SER A 234 13.08 2.03 12.06
C SER A 234 12.78 1.98 13.56
N LEU A 235 12.16 3.03 14.10
CA LEU A 235 11.56 3.00 15.43
C LEU A 235 10.50 1.90 15.57
N PHE A 236 9.95 1.42 14.44
CA PHE A 236 9.00 0.32 14.41
C PHE A 236 9.66 -1.06 14.37
N ARG A 237 10.98 -1.20 14.14
CA ARG A 237 11.67 -2.49 13.98
C ARG A 237 11.28 -3.51 15.07
N TYR A 238 11.27 -3.07 16.32
CA TYR A 238 11.02 -3.94 17.46
C TYR A 238 9.53 -4.18 17.73
N GLY A 239 8.66 -3.59 16.91
CA GLY A 239 7.22 -3.53 17.07
C GLY A 239 6.79 -2.33 17.92
N VAL A 240 5.54 -1.92 17.75
CA VAL A 240 4.85 -0.99 18.65
C VAL A 240 3.96 -1.77 19.61
N ARG A 241 3.50 -1.12 20.69
CA ARG A 241 2.53 -1.74 21.61
C ARG A 241 1.17 -1.96 20.93
N ASP A 242 0.36 -2.80 21.56
CA ASP A 242 -0.99 -3.14 21.09
C ASP A 242 -1.92 -1.92 21.06
N THR A 243 -1.64 -0.91 21.88
CA THR A 243 -2.35 0.36 21.89
C THR A 243 -1.35 1.51 21.86
N MET A 244 -1.51 2.41 20.89
CA MET A 244 -0.69 3.60 20.71
C MET A 244 -1.59 4.79 20.40
N ASN A 245 -1.34 5.94 21.02
CA ASN A 245 -1.90 7.21 20.60
C ASN A 245 -1.07 7.76 19.44
N VAL A 246 -1.72 8.41 18.48
CA VAL A 246 -1.07 9.10 17.38
C VAL A 246 -1.25 10.60 17.57
N PHE A 247 -0.16 11.34 17.48
CA PHE A 247 -0.15 12.79 17.49
C PHE A 247 0.41 13.29 16.16
N MET A 248 -0.22 14.30 15.57
CA MET A 248 0.14 14.88 14.29
C MET A 248 0.61 16.31 14.50
N THR A 249 1.78 16.62 13.94
CA THR A 249 2.31 17.97 13.87
C THR A 249 2.44 18.37 12.41
N HIS A 250 1.86 19.50 12.04
CA HIS A 250 1.99 20.06 10.70
C HIS A 250 3.25 20.90 10.58
N ILE A 251 4.00 20.67 9.51
CA ILE A 251 5.25 21.34 9.23
C ILE A 251 5.11 22.13 7.93
N THR A 252 5.56 23.38 7.96
CA THR A 252 5.71 24.24 6.79
C THR A 252 7.20 24.47 6.50
N PRO A 253 7.63 24.54 5.24
CA PRO A 253 8.96 25.01 4.91
C PRO A 253 9.04 26.53 5.14
N GLY A 254 9.94 26.95 6.04
CA GLY A 254 10.15 28.32 6.51
C GLY A 254 11.33 29.05 5.84
N GLY A 255 11.68 28.70 4.60
CA GLY A 255 12.81 29.28 3.87
C GLY A 255 14.09 28.44 3.95
N VAL A 256 15.25 29.08 4.10
CA VAL A 256 16.56 28.41 4.29
C VAL A 256 17.23 28.90 5.57
N ASP A 257 17.99 28.02 6.23
CA ASP A 257 18.83 28.38 7.38
C ASP A 257 20.07 29.18 6.96
N PHE A 258 20.88 29.60 7.94
CA PHE A 258 22.11 30.36 7.69
C PHE A 258 23.19 29.57 6.91
N ARG A 259 23.01 28.26 6.74
CA ARG A 259 23.88 27.35 5.96
C ARG A 259 23.29 27.04 4.58
N GLY A 260 22.13 27.63 4.24
CA GLY A 260 21.43 27.39 2.98
C GLY A 260 20.58 26.12 2.93
N ASN A 261 20.41 25.39 4.05
CA ASN A 261 19.54 24.22 4.09
C ASN A 261 18.07 24.63 4.22
N PRO A 262 17.12 23.88 3.65
CA PRO A 262 15.70 24.13 3.88
C PRO A 262 15.36 24.19 5.37
N LYS A 263 14.73 25.29 5.79
CA LYS A 263 14.22 25.45 7.14
C LYS A 263 12.82 24.84 7.21
N HIS A 264 12.56 24.07 8.25
CA HIS A 264 11.25 23.50 8.53
C HIS A 264 10.73 24.05 9.85
N GLU A 265 9.47 24.48 9.87
CA GLU A 265 8.83 25.11 11.01
C GLU A 265 7.50 24.44 11.30
N ARG A 266 7.19 24.28 12.59
CA ARG A 266 5.86 23.81 13.01
C ARG A 266 4.82 24.89 12.75
N ILE A 267 3.62 24.48 12.37
CA ILE A 267 2.45 25.35 12.47
C ILE A 267 1.97 25.28 13.93
N PRO A 268 2.09 26.35 14.74
CA PRO A 268 1.94 26.27 16.19
C PRO A 268 0.61 25.66 16.65
N GLU A 269 -0.50 26.13 16.09
CA GLU A 269 -1.86 25.67 16.43
C GLU A 269 -2.17 24.25 15.94
N PHE A 270 -1.33 23.72 15.04
CA PHE A 270 -1.47 22.38 14.46
C PHE A 270 -0.29 21.47 14.82
N SER A 271 0.32 21.74 15.98
CA SER A 271 1.36 20.92 16.59
C SER A 271 0.78 19.98 17.63
N PHE A 272 1.33 18.75 17.68
CA PHE A 272 0.98 17.69 18.63
C PHE A 272 -0.54 17.44 18.76
N GLN A 273 -1.27 17.60 17.67
CA GLN A 273 -2.71 17.37 17.66
C GLN A 273 -2.99 15.88 17.79
N PHE A 274 -3.87 15.48 18.70
CA PHE A 274 -4.29 14.09 18.80
C PHE A 274 -4.99 13.66 17.51
N ALA A 275 -4.38 12.70 16.80
CA ALA A 275 -4.82 12.20 15.51
C ALA A 275 -5.40 10.78 15.60
N GLY A 276 -5.65 10.27 16.81
CA GLY A 276 -6.35 9.02 17.03
C GLY A 276 -5.58 7.98 17.83
N THR A 277 -6.16 6.79 17.94
CA THR A 277 -5.57 5.63 18.61
C THR A 277 -5.44 4.47 17.63
N VAL A 278 -4.28 3.82 17.66
CA VAL A 278 -4.02 2.56 16.96
C VAL A 278 -4.27 1.41 17.93
N PHE A 279 -5.07 0.44 17.49
CA PHE A 279 -5.22 -0.84 18.16
C PHE A 279 -4.59 -1.95 17.31
N ARG A 280 -4.11 -3.01 17.96
CA ARG A 280 -3.72 -4.23 17.26
C ARG A 280 -4.96 -4.98 16.79
N THR A 281 -5.18 -5.01 15.49
CA THR A 281 -6.41 -5.52 14.87
C THR A 281 -6.19 -6.73 14.00
N VAL A 282 -5.04 -7.41 14.07
CA VAL A 282 -4.70 -8.55 13.18
C VAL A 282 -5.77 -9.67 13.12
N HIS A 283 -6.61 -9.81 14.16
CA HIS A 283 -7.72 -10.76 14.23
C HIS A 283 -9.13 -10.13 14.16
N ASP A 284 -9.23 -8.81 14.04
CA ASP A 284 -10.50 -8.07 13.98
C ASP A 284 -10.52 -7.15 12.75
N PRO A 285 -10.92 -7.66 11.57
CA PRO A 285 -10.79 -6.95 10.31
C PRO A 285 -11.89 -5.89 10.10
N LYS A 286 -11.85 -4.87 10.95
CA LYS A 286 -12.75 -3.71 10.90
C LYS A 286 -12.02 -2.48 10.41
N VAL A 287 -12.76 -1.57 9.78
CA VAL A 287 -12.25 -0.25 9.41
C VAL A 287 -12.14 0.59 10.67
N THR A 288 -10.93 1.07 10.97
CA THR A 288 -10.70 2.03 12.05
C THR A 288 -11.17 3.42 11.63
N PRO A 289 -11.54 4.30 12.59
CA PRO A 289 -11.97 5.66 12.29
C PRO A 289 -10.96 6.44 11.43
N TYR A 290 -11.50 7.29 10.55
CA TYR A 290 -10.72 8.22 9.76
C TYR A 290 -10.60 9.55 10.50
N TYR A 291 -9.37 10.03 10.66
CA TYR A 291 -9.06 11.30 11.31
C TYR A 291 -8.73 12.34 10.24
N GLY A 292 -9.52 13.40 10.20
CA GLY A 292 -9.40 14.48 9.24
C GLY A 292 -8.46 15.58 9.72
N PHE A 293 -7.70 16.16 8.80
CA PHE A 293 -6.88 17.34 9.05
C PHE A 293 -6.93 18.29 7.84
N PRO A 294 -6.76 19.60 8.04
CA PRO A 294 -6.87 20.57 6.96
C PRO A 294 -5.69 20.51 5.98
N VAL A 295 -5.96 20.79 4.71
CA VAL A 295 -4.92 20.99 3.71
C VAL A 295 -4.45 22.44 3.77
N PHE A 296 -3.19 22.66 4.13
CA PHE A 296 -2.59 23.98 4.24
C PHE A 296 -2.01 24.47 2.92
N LEU A 297 -2.69 25.38 2.24
CA LEU A 297 -2.19 25.98 1.00
C LEU A 297 -1.01 26.91 1.31
N LYS A 298 -0.02 26.96 0.41
CA LYS A 298 1.20 27.79 0.55
C LYS A 298 0.87 29.28 0.72
N SER A 299 -0.21 29.75 0.08
CA SER A 299 -0.77 31.09 0.23
C SER A 299 -2.24 31.11 -0.21
N ASN A 300 -2.98 32.12 0.20
CA ASN A 300 -4.40 32.32 -0.15
C ASN A 300 -4.69 32.46 -1.66
N LYS A 301 -3.66 32.65 -2.50
CA LYS A 301 -3.78 32.77 -3.97
C LYS A 301 -3.31 31.52 -4.72
N GLN A 302 -2.81 30.52 -4.01
CA GLN A 302 -2.27 29.30 -4.60
C GLN A 302 -3.12 28.09 -4.25
N VAL A 303 -3.25 27.16 -5.19
CA VAL A 303 -4.00 25.90 -5.01
C VAL A 303 -3.09 24.72 -4.69
N TYR A 304 -1.89 25.00 -4.18
CA TYR A 304 -0.84 24.04 -3.91
C TYR A 304 -0.35 24.15 -2.45
N SER A 305 -0.02 23.00 -1.85
CA SER A 305 0.59 22.86 -0.54
C SER A 305 1.98 22.26 -0.64
N ASN A 306 2.93 22.83 0.12
CA ASN A 306 4.23 22.24 0.40
C ASN A 306 4.39 21.88 1.89
N THR A 307 3.27 21.80 2.62
CA THR A 307 3.27 21.35 4.01
C THR A 307 3.35 19.82 4.09
N TRP A 308 3.87 19.33 5.20
CA TRP A 308 3.98 17.89 5.47
C TRP A 308 3.64 17.57 6.91
N GLN A 309 3.38 16.30 7.20
CA GLN A 309 2.94 15.86 8.53
C GLN A 309 4.03 15.04 9.22
N PHE A 310 4.28 15.34 10.49
CA PHE A 310 5.08 14.51 11.39
C PHE A 310 4.13 13.78 12.33
N LEU A 311 4.12 12.44 12.28
CA LEU A 311 3.25 11.58 13.07
C LEU A 311 4.05 10.92 14.18
N GLN A 312 3.63 11.09 15.44
CA GLN A 312 4.24 10.47 16.60
C GLN A 312 3.29 9.41 17.17
N PHE A 313 3.79 8.18 17.29
CA PHE A 313 3.09 7.06 17.89
C PHE A 313 3.61 6.91 19.32
N CYS A 314 2.75 7.16 20.30
CA CYS A 314 3.09 7.21 21.71
C CYS A 314 2.24 6.20 22.49
N ALA A 315 2.88 5.30 23.25
CA ALA A 315 2.14 4.41 24.14
C ALA A 315 1.47 5.23 25.26
N PRO A 316 0.16 5.04 25.55
CA PRO A 316 -0.47 5.71 26.67
C PRO A 316 0.29 5.48 27.99
N PRO A 317 0.41 6.49 28.88
CA PRO A 317 -0.13 7.85 28.77
C PRO A 317 0.86 8.88 28.19
N ILE A 318 1.85 8.48 27.38
CA ILE A 318 2.87 9.40 26.85
C ILE A 318 2.21 10.52 26.01
N ASP A 319 2.50 11.76 26.38
CA ASP A 319 2.19 12.97 25.61
C ASP A 319 3.50 13.56 25.03
N PRO A 320 3.63 13.63 23.70
CA PRO A 320 4.83 14.18 23.07
C PRO A 320 4.98 15.70 23.25
N ALA A 321 3.91 16.44 23.58
CA ALA A 321 3.98 17.89 23.80
C ALA A 321 4.69 18.25 25.11
N THR A 322 4.67 17.36 26.11
CA THR A 322 5.29 17.58 27.42
C THR A 322 6.49 16.67 27.66
N SER A 323 6.70 15.64 26.83
CA SER A 323 7.80 14.70 26.99
C SER A 323 9.10 15.27 26.42
N MET A 324 10.06 15.58 27.29
CA MET A 324 11.41 15.98 26.89
C MET A 324 12.29 14.82 26.37
N THR A 325 11.78 13.59 26.40
CA THR A 325 12.57 12.38 26.09
C THR A 325 12.55 11.99 24.61
N TYR A 326 11.57 12.48 23.85
CA TYR A 326 11.32 12.04 22.47
C TYR A 326 11.65 13.13 21.44
N SER A 327 11.80 12.75 20.18
CA SER A 327 12.13 13.69 19.10
C SER A 327 11.06 14.78 19.00
N GLU A 328 11.51 16.03 18.99
CA GLU A 328 10.65 17.20 18.81
C GLU A 328 10.56 17.55 17.32
N PRO A 329 9.36 17.56 16.69
CA PRO A 329 9.22 17.93 15.29
C PRO A 329 9.76 19.34 14.99
N PRO A 330 10.42 19.58 13.83
CA PRO A 330 10.63 18.64 12.72
C PRO A 330 11.89 17.76 12.88
N ASN A 331 12.55 17.82 14.03
CA ASN A 331 13.81 17.12 14.26
C ASN A 331 13.61 15.59 14.38
N THR A 332 14.54 14.82 13.84
CA THR A 332 14.55 13.35 13.85
C THR A 332 15.57 12.77 14.84
N PHE A 333 16.40 13.61 15.47
CA PHE A 333 17.38 13.11 16.42
C PHE A 333 16.67 12.54 17.66
N LEU A 334 17.02 11.30 17.99
CA LEU A 334 16.59 10.64 19.22
C LEU A 334 17.74 10.74 20.23
N ASN A 335 17.44 11.22 21.43
CA ASN A 335 18.38 11.17 22.55
C ASN A 335 18.42 9.79 23.22
N ALA A 336 17.50 8.89 22.87
CA ALA A 336 17.37 7.53 23.40
C ALA A 336 17.64 6.48 22.32
N SER A 337 18.24 5.35 22.70
CA SER A 337 18.41 4.23 21.76
C SER A 337 17.05 3.64 21.40
N VAL A 338 16.86 3.23 20.14
CA VAL A 338 15.59 2.66 19.64
C VAL A 338 15.13 1.46 20.48
N GLU A 339 16.06 0.63 20.93
CA GLU A 339 15.78 -0.53 21.78
C GLU A 339 15.28 -0.12 23.18
N SER A 340 15.84 0.93 23.78
CA SER A 340 15.41 1.43 25.10
C SER A 340 13.96 1.93 25.12
N LEU A 341 13.41 2.26 23.95
CA LEU A 341 12.02 2.70 23.82
C LEU A 341 11.03 1.54 23.94
N GLN A 342 11.45 0.28 23.72
CA GLN A 342 10.60 -0.92 23.86
C GLN A 342 9.22 -0.82 23.18
N GLY A 343 9.18 -0.17 22.01
CA GLY A 343 7.94 0.06 21.23
C GLY A 343 6.98 1.07 21.85
N ARG A 344 7.42 1.89 22.82
CA ARG A 344 6.62 2.97 23.44
C ARG A 344 6.55 4.24 22.61
N TYR A 345 7.50 4.43 21.71
CA TYR A 345 7.57 5.61 20.87
C TYR A 345 8.05 5.24 19.47
N ALA A 346 7.39 5.77 18.45
CA ALA A 346 7.84 5.73 17.07
C ALA A 346 7.37 7.00 16.34
N TYR A 347 7.95 7.33 15.19
CA TYR A 347 7.45 8.44 14.37
C TYR A 347 7.55 8.16 12.88
N LEU A 348 6.75 8.89 12.11
CA LEU A 348 6.76 8.95 10.65
C LEU A 348 6.78 10.41 10.20
N GLN A 349 7.43 10.65 9.07
CA GLN A 349 7.43 11.87 8.30
C GLN A 349 6.71 11.62 6.99
N MET A 350 5.70 12.42 6.72
CA MET A 350 4.89 12.34 5.52
C MET A 350 5.30 13.52 4.62
N ASP A 351 6.54 13.51 4.14
CA ASP A 351 7.18 14.61 3.39
C ASP A 351 7.39 14.22 1.93
N HIS A 352 6.64 14.87 1.03
CA HIS A 352 6.76 14.67 -0.41
C HIS A 352 8.15 15.00 -0.98
N ALA A 353 8.88 15.94 -0.38
CA ALA A 353 10.18 16.39 -0.89
C ALA A 353 11.33 15.42 -0.54
N GLN A 354 11.22 14.77 0.62
CA GLN A 354 12.23 13.83 1.12
C GLN A 354 11.89 12.37 0.86
N TYR A 355 10.68 12.08 0.35
CA TYR A 355 10.29 10.72 0.02
C TYR A 355 11.24 10.11 -1.02
N ASN A 356 11.83 8.98 -0.64
CA ASN A 356 12.63 8.18 -1.56
C ASN A 356 12.28 6.69 -1.39
N PRO A 357 11.67 6.06 -2.40
CA PRO A 357 11.20 4.68 -2.33
C PRO A 357 12.32 3.65 -2.21
N ASN A 358 13.58 4.03 -2.48
CA ASN A 358 14.73 3.13 -2.41
C ASN A 358 15.32 3.00 -1.00
N PHE A 359 14.97 3.89 -0.08
CA PHE A 359 15.37 3.76 1.32
C PHE A 359 14.40 2.82 2.04
N TYR A 360 14.81 1.56 2.19
CA TYR A 360 14.12 0.50 2.94
C TYR A 360 13.99 0.76 4.47
N LEU A 361 14.13 2.00 4.92
CA LEU A 361 14.55 2.38 6.29
C LEU A 361 13.53 3.32 6.96
N ASN A 362 12.27 2.94 6.83
CA ASN A 362 11.04 3.73 6.91
C ASN A 362 10.84 4.58 8.19
N ALA A 363 11.09 5.87 8.04
CA ALA A 363 10.31 6.92 8.69
C ALA A 363 9.81 7.97 7.68
N PHE A 364 10.04 7.81 6.37
CA PHE A 364 9.70 8.81 5.36
C PHE A 364 8.75 8.22 4.33
N PHE A 365 7.55 8.76 4.29
CA PHE A 365 6.52 8.44 3.32
C PHE A 365 6.22 9.68 2.47
N PRO A 366 5.57 9.52 1.31
CA PRO A 366 4.94 10.65 0.65
C PRO A 366 4.00 11.36 1.63
N GLY A 367 3.70 12.63 1.40
CA GLY A 367 2.72 13.33 2.21
C GLY A 367 1.33 12.72 2.13
N LEU A 368 0.52 13.04 3.13
CA LEU A 368 -0.87 12.57 3.25
C LEU A 368 -1.83 13.36 2.35
N THR A 369 -1.31 14.05 1.34
CA THR A 369 -2.06 14.80 0.32
C THR A 369 -1.53 14.41 -1.05
N ILE A 370 -2.20 14.80 -2.13
CA ILE A 370 -1.67 14.59 -3.49
C ILE A 370 -1.55 15.94 -4.18
N SER A 371 -0.42 16.17 -4.84
CA SER A 371 -0.23 17.31 -5.72
C SER A 371 0.02 16.83 -7.15
N THR A 372 -0.84 17.22 -8.10
CA THR A 372 -0.77 16.79 -9.50
C THR A 372 -1.28 17.89 -10.45
N HIS A 373 -0.99 17.78 -11.75
CA HIS A 373 -1.60 18.63 -12.77
C HIS A 373 -3.11 18.33 -12.85
N SER A 374 -3.95 19.33 -12.67
CA SER A 374 -5.42 19.17 -12.76
C SER A 374 -6.10 20.45 -13.24
N GLY A 375 -6.90 20.33 -14.30
CA GLY A 375 -7.45 21.49 -15.00
C GLY A 375 -6.32 22.38 -15.53
N ILE A 376 -6.42 23.69 -15.27
CA ILE A 376 -5.41 24.69 -15.66
C ILE A 376 -4.25 24.81 -14.67
N TYR A 377 -4.27 24.08 -13.55
CA TYR A 377 -3.32 24.24 -12.45
C TYR A 377 -2.28 23.13 -12.44
N ASN A 378 -1.00 23.51 -12.46
CA ASN A 378 0.12 22.59 -12.40
C ASN A 378 1.19 23.09 -11.40
N PRO A 379 1.25 22.56 -10.16
CA PRO A 379 0.36 21.56 -9.55
C PRO A 379 -0.85 22.14 -8.80
N ARG A 380 -1.85 21.29 -8.54
CA ARG A 380 -2.93 21.49 -7.56
C ARG A 380 -2.91 20.39 -6.50
N THR A 381 -3.10 20.78 -5.24
CA THR A 381 -3.16 19.85 -4.10
C THR A 381 -4.60 19.44 -3.77
N PHE A 382 -4.77 18.16 -3.43
CA PHE A 382 -6.04 17.56 -3.05
C PHE A 382 -5.92 16.78 -1.74
N GLY A 383 -6.97 16.86 -0.92
CA GLY A 383 -7.18 15.97 0.21
C GLY A 383 -7.55 14.56 -0.27
N VAL A 384 -7.04 13.54 0.42
CA VAL A 384 -7.20 12.13 0.04
C VAL A 384 -7.52 11.28 1.26
N VAL A 385 -7.85 10.00 1.03
CA VAL A 385 -8.03 9.03 2.11
C VAL A 385 -6.79 8.16 2.18
N ASN A 386 -6.17 8.11 3.36
CA ASN A 386 -4.95 7.35 3.61
C ASN A 386 -5.16 6.27 4.65
N SER A 387 -4.38 5.19 4.54
CA SER A 387 -4.25 4.16 5.56
C SER A 387 -2.78 3.93 5.86
N ILE A 388 -2.42 4.06 7.14
CA ILE A 388 -1.10 3.71 7.66
C ILE A 388 -1.21 2.37 8.38
N GLU A 389 -0.44 1.39 7.92
CA GLU A 389 -0.54 0.01 8.38
C GLU A 389 0.82 -0.47 8.88
N ILE A 390 0.87 -0.93 10.13
CA ILE A 390 2.06 -1.46 10.77
C ILE A 390 1.99 -2.98 10.79
N VAL A 391 2.91 -3.66 10.10
CA VAL A 391 2.98 -5.13 10.03
C VAL A 391 4.37 -5.60 10.44
N ASN A 392 4.48 -6.22 11.62
CA ASN A 392 5.73 -6.81 12.11
C ASN A 392 6.91 -5.83 11.99
N GLY A 393 6.68 -4.59 12.42
CA GLY A 393 7.67 -3.51 12.43
C GLY A 393 7.95 -2.83 11.09
N ASN A 394 7.30 -3.28 10.01
CA ASN A 394 7.22 -2.54 8.76
C ASN A 394 6.02 -1.62 8.78
N VAL A 395 6.13 -0.48 8.09
CA VAL A 395 5.04 0.49 7.95
C VAL A 395 4.72 0.61 6.46
N PHE A 396 3.44 0.70 6.14
CA PHE A 396 2.94 0.86 4.79
C PHE A 396 1.95 2.03 4.72
N LEU A 397 2.00 2.79 3.64
CA LEU A 397 1.02 3.81 3.29
C LEU A 397 0.20 3.34 2.10
N THR A 398 -1.12 3.41 2.20
CA THR A 398 -2.03 3.29 1.05
C THR A 398 -2.80 4.57 0.91
N THR A 399 -2.85 5.12 -0.30
CA THR A 399 -3.62 6.31 -0.60
C THR A 399 -4.72 5.97 -1.59
N VAL A 400 -5.93 6.45 -1.32
CA VAL A 400 -7.10 6.35 -2.18
C VAL A 400 -7.47 7.77 -2.59
N GLN A 401 -7.47 8.03 -3.90
CA GLN A 401 -7.80 9.34 -4.43
C GLN A 401 -9.28 9.45 -4.77
N ARG A 402 -9.74 10.70 -4.77
CA ARG A 402 -10.98 11.11 -5.41
C ARG A 402 -10.72 11.41 -6.88
N LYS A 403 -11.77 11.44 -7.69
CA LYS A 403 -11.67 11.88 -9.09
C LYS A 403 -11.27 13.36 -9.16
N TYR A 404 -10.28 13.68 -9.97
CA TYR A 404 -9.85 15.05 -10.24
C TYR A 404 -10.19 15.50 -11.66
N PRO A 405 -10.34 16.82 -11.92
CA PRO A 405 -10.39 17.35 -13.27
C PRO A 405 -9.17 16.94 -14.09
N GLN A 406 -9.38 16.57 -15.35
CA GLN A 406 -8.29 16.21 -16.27
C GLN A 406 -7.37 17.43 -16.53
N PRO A 407 -6.06 17.23 -16.76
CA PRO A 407 -5.15 18.29 -17.17
C PRO A 407 -5.56 19.00 -18.46
N ILE A 408 -5.36 20.32 -18.53
CA ILE A 408 -5.47 21.14 -19.75
C ILE A 408 -4.05 21.63 -20.07
N TYR A 409 -3.49 21.13 -21.18
CA TYR A 409 -2.11 21.43 -21.61
C TYR A 409 -2.02 22.65 -22.53
#